data_AF-A0A424KE89-F1
#
_entry.id   AF-A0A424KE89-F1
#
_cell.length_a   1.000
_cell.length_b   1.000
_cell.length_c   1.000
_cell.angle_alpha   90.00
_cell.angle_beta   90.00
_cell.angle_gamma   90.00
#
_symmetry.space_group_name_H-M   'P 1'
#
loop_
_entity.id
_entity.type
_entity.pdbx_description
1 polymer ?
#
loop_
_entity_poly.entity_id
_entity_poly.type
_entity_poly.pdbx_seq_one_letter_code
_entity_poly.pdbx_strand_id
1 'polypeptide(L)' 'MEKITAQITNVIETVSKLGIGLIALGIIAEIIFGQGAIFGASVVSNVSSIVASIGGENGFVGLIALLLIVGLLRK' A
#
# COMPACT_ATOMS: atom_id res chain seq x y z
N MET A 1 -30.54 -4.62 12.66
CA MET A 1 -29.71 -3.96 11.63
C MET A 1 -28.25 -3.86 12.05
N GLU A 2 -27.96 -3.45 13.29
CA GLU A 2 -26.58 -3.34 13.83
C GLU A 2 -25.72 -4.60 13.68
N LYS A 3 -26.27 -5.79 13.94
CA LYS A 3 -25.54 -7.07 13.79
C LYS A 3 -25.10 -7.34 12.35
N ILE A 4 -25.94 -7.00 11.37
CA ILE A 4 -25.64 -7.18 9.95
C ILE A 4 -24.56 -6.18 9.51
N THR A 5 -24.67 -4.92 9.93
CA THR A 5 -23.65 -3.90 9.67
C THR A 5 -22.29 -4.31 10.26
N ALA A 6 -22.26 -4.78 11.51
CA ALA A 6 -21.04 -5.24 12.15
C ALA A 6 -20.40 -6.43 11.43
N GLN A 7 -21.19 -7.40 10.97
CA GLN A 7 -20.69 -8.53 10.19
C GLN A 7 -20.08 -8.08 8.85
N ILE A 8 -20.73 -7.16 8.14
CA ILE A 8 -20.20 -6.61 6.88
C ILE A 8 -18.89 -5.86 7.13
N THR A 9 -18.83 -5.02 8.15
CA THR A 9 -17.60 -4.29 8.51
C THR A 9 -16.47 -5.25 8.83
N ASN A 10 -16.72 -6.32 9.60
CA ASN A 10 -15.71 -7.34 9.90
C ASN A 10 -15.20 -8.05 8.65
N VAL A 11 -16.07 -8.38 7.69
CA VAL A 11 -15.67 -9.00 6.44
C VAL A 11 -14.79 -8.05 5.63
N ILE A 12 -15.19 -6.79 5.50
CA ILE A 12 -14.38 -5.77 4.80
C ILE A 12 -13.02 -5.64 5.48
N GLU A 13 -12.97 -5.49 6.80
CA GLU A 13 -11.72 -5.37 7.53
C GLU A 13 -10.80 -6.59 7.32
N THR A 14 -11.38 -7.80 7.39
CA THR A 14 -10.62 -9.04 7.20
C THR A 14 -10.07 -9.15 5.78
N VAL A 15 -10.89 -8.87 4.77
CA VAL A 15 -10.47 -8.88 3.37
C VAL A 15 -9.44 -7.79 3.09
N SER A 16 -9.61 -6.59 3.63
CA SER A 16 -8.63 -5.51 3.50
C SER A 16 -7.29 -5.87 4.13
N LYS A 17 -7.28 -6.49 5.33
CA LYS A 17 -6.04 -6.96 5.96
C LYS A 17 -5.33 -8.00 5.10
N LEU A 18 -6.07 -8.97 4.55
CA LEU A 18 -5.52 -9.95 3.62
C LEU A 18 -4.96 -9.28 2.36
N GLY A 19 -5.71 -8.33 1.78
CA GLY A 19 -5.29 -7.57 0.60
C GLY A 19 -3.99 -6.80 0.83
N ILE A 20 -3.84 -6.12 1.97
CA ILE A 20 -2.60 -5.42 2.34
C ILE A 20 -1.43 -6.41 2.44
N GLY A 21 -1.65 -7.58 3.04
CA GLY A 21 -0.64 -8.63 3.10
C GLY A 21 -0.20 -9.12 1.71
N LEU A 22 -1.16 -9.29 0.79
CA LEU A 22 -0.86 -9.69 -0.60
C LEU A 22 -0.11 -8.60 -1.37
N ILE A 23 -0.45 -7.32 -1.16
CA ILE A 23 0.30 -6.19 -1.74
C ILE A 23 1.74 -6.21 -1.25
N ALA A 24 1.96 -6.39 0.07
CA ALA A 24 3.30 -6.47 0.64
C ALA A 24 4.12 -7.64 0.06
N LEU A 25 3.51 -8.82 -0.06
CA LEU A 25 4.15 -9.97 -0.71
C LEU A 25 4.50 -9.69 -2.17
N GLY A 26 3.61 -9.03 -2.92
CA GLY A 26 3.86 -8.64 -4.30
C GLY A 26 5.04 -7.68 -4.45
N ILE A 27 5.16 -6.69 -3.56
CA ILE A 27 6.30 -5.76 -3.53
C ILE A 27 7.60 -6.53 -3.26
N ILE A 28 7.61 -7.43 -2.28
CA ILE A 28 8.80 -8.24 -1.97
C ILE A 28 9.20 -9.11 -3.17
N ALA A 29 8.23 -9.77 -3.81
CA ALA A 29 8.50 -10.59 -4.99
C ALA A 29 9.10 -9.76 -6.14
N GLU A 30 8.58 -8.56 -6.38
CA GLU A 30 9.08 -7.66 -7.41
C GLU A 30 10.52 -7.17 -7.13
N ILE A 31 10.87 -6.95 -5.86
CA ILE A 31 12.25 -6.59 -5.46
C ILE A 31 13.22 -7.75 -5.71
N ILE A 32 12.81 -8.98 -5.39
CA ILE A 32 13.69 -10.16 -5.47
C ILE A 32 13.86 -10.66 -6.91
N PHE A 33 12.75 -10.75 -7.64
CA PHE A 33 12.70 -11.40 -8.95
C PHE A 33 12.62 -10.41 -10.12
N GLY A 34 12.47 -9.12 -9.85
CA GLY A 34 12.41 -8.06 -10.85
C GLY A 34 10.99 -7.63 -11.22
N GLN A 35 10.90 -6.60 -12.06
CA GLN A 35 9.64 -5.98 -12.46
C GLN A 35 8.72 -6.98 -13.17
N GLY A 36 7.45 -7.04 -12.77
CA GLY A 36 6.49 -7.98 -13.35
C GLY A 36 6.59 -9.42 -12.84
N ALA A 37 7.37 -9.68 -11.78
CA ALA A 37 7.53 -11.01 -11.16
C ALA A 37 6.22 -11.74 -10.84
N ILE A 38 5.15 -10.97 -10.56
CA ILE A 38 3.82 -11.50 -10.31
C ILE A 38 2.93 -11.18 -11.51
N PHE A 39 2.68 -12.19 -12.35
CA PHE A 39 1.75 -12.13 -13.49
C PHE A 39 1.96 -10.95 -14.46
N GLY A 40 3.20 -10.48 -14.63
CA GLY A 40 3.51 -9.34 -15.51
C GLY A 40 3.01 -7.99 -14.99
N ALA A 41 2.42 -7.94 -13.79
CA ALA A 41 1.97 -6.71 -13.15
C ALA A 41 3.08 -6.17 -12.21
N SER A 42 3.20 -4.85 -12.16
CA SER A 42 4.13 -4.16 -11.25
C SER A 42 3.35 -3.54 -10.11
N VAL A 43 3.47 -4.13 -8.91
CA VAL A 43 2.80 -3.63 -7.70
C VAL A 43 3.45 -2.32 -7.28
N VAL A 44 4.78 -2.22 -7.38
CA VAL A 44 5.52 -1.00 -7.04
C VAL A 44 5.09 0.17 -7.94
N SER A 45 4.94 -0.05 -9.25
CA SER A 45 4.46 0.99 -10.18
C SER A 45 3.02 1.41 -9.88
N ASN A 46 2.13 0.46 -9.59
CA ASN A 46 0.74 0.77 -9.23
C ASN A 46 0.65 1.65 -7.98
N VAL A 47 1.34 1.27 -6.90
CA VAL A 47 1.34 2.05 -5.65
C VAL A 47 1.96 3.43 -5.88
N SER A 48 3.08 3.51 -6.60
CA SER A 48 3.74 4.78 -6.91
C SER A 48 2.83 5.72 -7.71
N SER A 49 2.08 5.18 -8.68
CA SER A 49 1.12 5.94 -9.49
C SER A 49 -0.05 6.48 -8.66
N ILE A 50 -0.56 5.69 -7.70
CA ILE A 50 -1.60 6.15 -6.77
C ILE A 50 -1.08 7.29 -5.89
N VAL A 51 0.16 7.18 -5.39
CA VAL A 51 0.75 8.27 -4.59
C VAL A 51 0.94 9.52 -5.44
N ALA A 52 1.35 9.36 -6.69
CA ALA A 52 1.50 10.48 -7.63
C ALA A 52 0.16 11.15 -7.99
N SER A 53 -0.94 10.40 -8.09
CA SER A 53 -2.25 10.98 -8.40
C SER A 53 -2.80 11.85 -7.27
N ILE A 54 -2.38 11.59 -6.03
CA ILE A 54 -2.79 12.36 -4.84
C ILE A 54 -1.80 13.50 -4.57
N GLY A 55 -0.50 13.21 -4.58
CA GLY A 55 0.57 14.14 -4.18
C GLY A 55 1.27 14.87 -5.33
N GLY A 56 0.82 14.69 -6.57
CA GLY A 56 1.48 15.18 -7.78
C GLY A 56 2.74 14.38 -8.14
N GLU A 57 3.49 14.83 -9.13
CA GLU A 57 4.67 14.13 -9.67
C GLU A 57 5.72 13.75 -8.61
N ASN A 58 5.88 14.59 -7.58
CA ASN A 58 6.80 14.34 -6.47
C ASN A 58 6.12 13.79 -5.21
N GLY A 59 4.88 13.29 -5.30
CA GLY A 59 4.10 12.82 -4.17
C GLY A 59 4.82 11.73 -3.35
N PHE A 60 5.50 10.79 -4.02
CA PHE A 60 6.24 9.74 -3.33
C PHE A 60 7.45 10.29 -2.57
N VAL A 61 8.22 11.20 -3.17
CA VAL A 61 9.35 11.87 -2.52
C VAL A 61 8.86 12.69 -1.31
N GLY A 62 7.74 13.39 -1.44
CA GLY A 62 7.10 14.12 -0.35
C GLY A 62 6.69 13.21 0.81
N LEU A 63 6.13 12.03 0.51
CA LEU A 63 5.78 11.03 1.52
C LEU A 63 7.01 10.53 2.30
N ILE A 64 8.11 10.23 1.60
CA ILE A 64 9.37 9.83 2.23
C ILE A 64 9.91 10.95 3.14
N ALA A 65 9.91 12.20 2.66
CA ALA A 65 10.36 13.33 3.46
C ALA A 65 9.53 13.50 4.75
N LEU A 66 8.21 13.34 4.66
CA LEU A 66 7.32 13.40 5.82
C LEU A 66 7.60 12.27 6.82
N LEU A 67 7.82 11.04 6.34
CA LEU A 67 8.19 9.91 7.20
C LEU A 67 9.52 10.16 7.92
N LEU A 68 10.51 10.74 7.24
CA LEU A 68 11.79 11.10 7.86
C LEU A 68 11.60 12.17 8.94
N ILE A 69 10.84 13.23 8.68
CA ILE A 69 10.54 14.29 9.66
C ILE A 69 9.84 13.70 10.88
N VAL A 70 8.79 12.88 10.68
CA VAL A 70 8.07 12.23 11.78
C VAL A 70 8.98 11.29 12.57
N GLY A 71 9.88 10.56 11.90
CA GLY A 71 10.88 9.71 12.55
C GLY A 71 11.88 10.50 13.39
N LEU A 72 12.30 11.67 12.93
CA LEU A 72 13.19 12.57 13.67
C LEU A 72 12.50 13.23 14.87
N LEU A 73 11.23 13.63 14.73
CA LEU A 73 10.45 14.27 15.81
C LEU A 73 10.05 13.30 16.93
N ARG A 74 9.98 12.00 16.62
CA ARG A 74 9.67 10.94 17.61
C ARG A 74 10.91 10.44 18.37
N LYS A 75 12.08 11.02 18.11
CA LYS A 75 13.34 10.73 18.79
C LYS A 75 13.58 11.71 19.94
#